data_AF-A0A7W0TTB1-F1
#
_entry.id   AF-A0A7W0TTB1-F1
#
_cell.length_a   1.000
_cell.length_b   1.000
_cell.length_c   1.000
_cell.angle_alpha   90.00
_cell.angle_beta   90.00
_cell.angle_gamma   90.00
#
_symmetry.space_group_name_H-M   'P 1'
#
loop_
_entity.id
_entity.type
_entity.pdbx_description
1 polymer ?
#
loop_
_entity_poly.entity_id
_entity_poly.type
_entity_poly.pdbx_seq_one_letter_code
_entity_poly.pdbx_strand_id
1 'polypeptide(L)'
;MTRSPTGPATFGPARDPPRDRPRRGDDPSSTREISAMPFAFCHLVLGRPLAVVDLETTGVDARRDRIIEVGILKVAPDHGPIRYRRLVNPGIPIPPAAHAIHGIADEDVADLPRFRVIAPQLARLLAGADLAGF
;
A
#
# COMPACT_ATOMS: atom_id res chain seq x y z
N MET A 1 22.46 -6.09 33.77
CA MET A 1 21.09 -6.37 33.31
C MET A 1 20.93 -5.87 31.88
N THR A 2 21.19 -6.73 30.90
CA THR A 2 21.09 -6.42 29.46
C THR A 2 19.65 -6.62 29.01
N ARG A 3 18.97 -5.55 28.56
CA ARG A 3 17.66 -5.67 27.91
C ARG A 3 17.86 -6.20 26.48
N SER A 4 17.23 -7.34 26.18
CA SER A 4 17.17 -7.95 24.86
C SER A 4 16.58 -7.00 23.80
N PRO A 5 16.98 -7.11 22.52
CA PRO A 5 16.39 -6.30 21.46
C PRO A 5 14.97 -6.81 21.15
N THR A 6 14.01 -5.90 21.18
CA THR A 6 12.66 -6.12 20.67
C THR A 6 12.74 -6.49 19.18
N GLY A 7 12.21 -7.66 18.82
CA GLY A 7 12.04 -8.07 17.43
C GLY A 7 11.13 -7.09 16.67
N PRO A 8 11.18 -7.07 15.32
CA PRO A 8 10.31 -6.18 14.54
C PRO A 8 8.84 -6.55 14.79
N ALA A 9 8.04 -5.57 15.19
CA ALA A 9 6.60 -5.72 15.31
C ALA A 9 6.02 -6.15 13.96
N THR A 10 5.53 -7.37 13.88
CA THR A 10 4.73 -7.86 12.75
C THR A 10 3.33 -7.27 12.86
N PHE A 11 3.10 -6.17 12.16
CA PHE A 11 1.75 -5.63 12.01
C PHE A 11 0.96 -6.53 11.06
N GLY A 12 -0.14 -7.12 11.56
CA GLY A 12 -1.04 -7.98 10.81
C GLY A 12 -1.59 -7.34 9.53
N PRO A 13 -2.30 -8.10 8.69
CA PRO A 13 -2.86 -7.57 7.45
C PRO A 13 -3.81 -6.41 7.74
N ALA A 14 -3.74 -5.34 6.93
CA ALA A 14 -4.67 -4.23 7.02
C ALA A 14 -6.08 -4.75 6.77
N ARG A 15 -7.03 -4.41 7.64
CA ARG A 15 -8.45 -4.56 7.32
C ARG A 15 -8.84 -3.42 6.40
N ASP A 16 -9.56 -3.74 5.34
CA ASP A 16 -10.26 -2.73 4.57
C ASP A 16 -11.41 -2.15 5.40
N PRO A 17 -11.62 -0.82 5.40
CA PRO A 17 -12.88 -0.28 5.86
C PRO A 17 -14.01 -0.77 4.95
N PRO A 18 -15.26 -0.85 5.46
CA PRO A 18 -16.44 -1.05 4.63
C PRO A 18 -16.52 0.06 3.57
N ARG A 19 -16.88 -0.27 2.32
CA ARG A 19 -17.00 0.71 1.23
C ARG A 19 -18.34 0.54 0.53
N ASP A 20 -18.95 1.66 0.14
CA ASP A 20 -20.21 1.68 -0.62
C ASP A 20 -20.03 1.22 -2.08
N ARG A 21 -18.80 1.21 -2.59
CA ARG A 21 -18.49 0.73 -3.95
C ARG A 21 -17.23 -0.14 -3.98
N PRO A 22 -17.23 -1.22 -4.77
CA PRO A 22 -16.04 -2.04 -5.01
C PRO A 22 -14.98 -1.24 -5.78
N ARG A 23 -13.70 -1.39 -5.41
CA ARG A 23 -12.58 -0.89 -6.23
C ARG A 23 -12.53 -1.64 -7.55
N ARG A 24 -11.80 -1.07 -8.51
CA ARG A 24 -11.40 -1.79 -9.73
C ARG A 24 -10.55 -3.01 -9.31
N GLY A 25 -11.15 -4.20 -9.29
CA GLY A 25 -10.54 -5.44 -8.78
C GLY A 25 -11.28 -6.11 -7.61
N ASP A 26 -12.26 -5.45 -6.99
CA ASP A 26 -13.10 -5.99 -5.90
C ASP A 26 -14.37 -6.71 -6.43
N ASP A 27 -14.55 -6.79 -7.75
CA ASP A 27 -15.69 -7.46 -8.38
C ASP A 27 -15.59 -8.99 -8.19
N PRO A 28 -16.54 -9.65 -7.51
CA PRO A 28 -16.53 -11.09 -7.30
C PRO A 28 -16.66 -11.88 -8.62
N SER A 29 -17.18 -11.30 -9.69
CA SER A 29 -17.19 -11.90 -11.03
C SER A 29 -15.85 -11.74 -11.78
N SER A 30 -14.98 -10.85 -11.30
CA SER A 30 -13.56 -10.76 -11.68
C SER A 30 -12.65 -11.65 -10.82
N THR A 31 -13.19 -12.23 -9.74
CA THR A 31 -12.58 -13.31 -8.95
C THR A 31 -12.74 -14.64 -9.68
N ARG A 32 -12.19 -14.74 -10.90
CA ARG A 32 -11.81 -16.07 -11.40
C ARG A 32 -10.76 -16.58 -10.44
N GLU A 33 -10.97 -17.77 -9.87
CA GLU A 33 -10.05 -18.44 -8.95
C GLU A 33 -8.59 -18.16 -9.32
N ILE A 34 -7.93 -17.26 -8.60
CA ILE A 34 -6.46 -17.23 -8.55
C ILE A 34 -6.05 -18.28 -7.51
N SER A 35 -6.55 -19.50 -7.72
CA SER A 35 -6.17 -20.67 -6.96
C SER A 35 -4.82 -21.13 -7.49
N ALA A 36 -3.78 -20.92 -6.67
CA ALA A 36 -2.48 -21.59 -6.71
C ALA A 36 -1.76 -21.74 -8.07
N MET A 37 -2.05 -20.91 -9.07
CA MET A 37 -1.20 -20.78 -10.23
C MET A 37 0.06 -20.02 -9.80
N PRO A 38 1.27 -20.56 -9.97
CA PRO A 38 2.46 -19.74 -9.80
C PRO A 38 2.29 -18.55 -10.74
N PHE A 39 2.28 -17.34 -10.17
CA PHE A 39 2.31 -16.09 -10.92
C PHE A 39 3.67 -16.09 -11.63
N ALA A 40 3.75 -16.79 -12.75
CA ALA A 40 4.94 -16.85 -13.54
C ALA A 40 4.96 -15.57 -14.36
N PHE A 41 5.70 -14.58 -13.87
CA PHE A 41 6.05 -13.41 -14.65
C PHE A 41 7.02 -13.82 -15.77
N CYS A 42 6.58 -14.66 -16.71
CA CYS A 42 7.42 -15.30 -17.73
C CYS A 42 8.10 -14.31 -18.68
N HIS A 43 7.60 -13.08 -18.76
CA HIS A 43 8.13 -12.03 -19.61
C HIS A 43 8.74 -10.85 -18.84
N LEU A 44 8.75 -10.91 -17.50
CA LEU A 44 9.34 -9.87 -16.67
C LEU A 44 10.76 -10.28 -16.27
N VAL A 45 11.74 -9.93 -17.08
CA VAL A 45 13.15 -10.16 -16.77
C VAL A 45 13.67 -8.99 -15.95
N LEU A 46 13.96 -9.23 -14.67
CA LEU A 46 14.41 -8.20 -13.73
C LEU A 46 15.87 -8.42 -13.35
N GLY A 47 16.70 -7.38 -13.44
CA GLY A 47 18.05 -7.39 -12.87
C GLY A 47 18.10 -7.03 -11.37
N ARG A 48 17.04 -6.39 -10.87
CA ARG A 48 16.82 -6.00 -9.47
C ARG A 48 15.33 -5.98 -9.16
N PRO A 49 14.91 -6.03 -7.88
CA PRO A 49 13.49 -5.99 -7.55
C PRO A 49 12.80 -4.76 -8.16
N LEU A 50 11.55 -4.91 -8.61
CA LEU A 50 10.70 -3.82 -9.06
C LEU A 50 9.59 -3.61 -8.03
N ALA A 51 9.42 -2.40 -7.53
CA ALA A 51 8.30 -2.01 -6.68
C ALA A 51 7.38 -1.05 -7.47
N VAL A 52 6.19 -1.54 -7.81
CA VAL A 52 5.12 -0.72 -8.37
C VAL A 52 4.37 -0.08 -7.19
N VAL A 53 4.31 1.24 -7.16
CA VAL A 53 3.71 2.04 -6.08
C VAL A 53 2.55 2.84 -6.63
N ASP A 54 1.47 2.89 -5.86
CA ASP A 54 0.28 3.69 -6.09
C ASP A 54 -0.13 4.38 -4.79
N LEU A 55 -0.62 5.62 -4.86
CA LEU A 55 -0.94 6.44 -3.69
C LEU A 55 -2.31 7.09 -3.84
N GLU A 56 -3.06 7.12 -2.73
CA GLU A 56 -4.19 8.04 -2.58
C GLU A 56 -3.78 9.16 -1.64
N THR A 57 -4.15 10.39 -1.99
CA THR A 57 -3.62 11.60 -1.34
C THR A 57 -4.72 12.65 -1.17
N THR A 58 -4.52 13.60 -0.26
CA THR A 58 -5.46 14.71 -0.05
C THR A 58 -5.50 15.71 -1.22
N GLY A 59 -4.58 15.61 -2.17
CA GLY A 59 -4.40 16.49 -3.32
C GLY A 59 -3.11 16.17 -4.09
N VAL A 60 -2.76 16.98 -5.08
CA VAL A 60 -1.66 16.68 -6.02
C VAL A 60 -0.34 17.43 -5.74
N ASP A 61 -0.29 18.30 -4.73
CA ASP A 61 0.92 19.05 -4.36
C ASP A 61 1.76 18.24 -3.37
N ALA A 62 2.82 17.58 -3.85
CA ALA A 62 3.73 16.77 -3.04
C ALA A 62 4.41 17.52 -1.87
N ARG A 63 4.41 18.86 -1.84
CA ARG A 63 4.97 19.65 -0.73
C ARG A 63 3.96 19.91 0.38
N ARG A 64 2.66 19.85 0.08
CA ARG A 64 1.57 20.27 0.99
C ARG A 64 0.62 19.13 1.33
N ASP A 65 0.26 18.33 0.33
CA ASP A 65 -0.71 17.26 0.45
C ASP A 65 -0.15 16.03 1.16
N ARG A 66 -1.06 15.24 1.72
CA ARG A 66 -0.76 14.15 2.64
C ARG A 66 -1.22 12.84 2.03
N ILE A 67 -0.44 11.79 2.25
CA ILE A 67 -0.78 10.42 1.88
C ILE A 67 -1.94 9.93 2.76
N ILE A 68 -2.91 9.26 2.13
CA ILE A 68 -4.08 8.60 2.74
C ILE A 68 -3.96 7.08 2.57
N GLU A 69 -3.50 6.61 1.40
CA GLU A 69 -3.22 5.20 1.14
C GLU A 69 -1.86 5.00 0.47
N VAL A 70 -1.20 3.88 0.79
CA VAL A 70 -0.04 3.36 0.07
C VAL A 70 -0.34 1.94 -0.42
N GLY A 71 -0.32 1.73 -1.73
CA GLY A 71 -0.35 0.42 -2.39
C GLY A 71 1.01 0.09 -3.02
N ILE A 72 1.52 -1.12 -2.78
CA ILE A 72 2.80 -1.59 -3.34
C ILE A 72 2.69 -3.05 -3.80
N LEU A 73 3.14 -3.29 -5.03
CA LEU A 73 3.46 -4.63 -5.55
C LEU A 73 4.96 -4.70 -5.80
N LYS A 74 5.70 -5.44 -4.96
CA LYS A 74 7.13 -5.68 -5.15
C LYS A 74 7.35 -7.06 -5.76
N VAL A 75 8.04 -7.12 -6.88
CA VAL A 75 8.42 -8.36 -7.58
C VAL A 75 9.94 -8.46 -7.56
N ALA A 76 10.48 -9.58 -7.06
CA ALA A 76 11.91 -9.85 -7.14
C ALA A 76 12.23 -10.69 -8.39
N PRO A 77 13.48 -10.68 -8.88
CA PRO A 77 13.88 -11.53 -10.02
C PRO A 77 13.55 -13.02 -9.81
N ASP A 78 13.78 -13.53 -8.59
CA ASP A 78 13.72 -14.96 -8.32
C ASP A 78 12.60 -15.35 -7.32
N HIS A 79 11.78 -14.39 -6.88
CA HIS A 79 10.77 -14.65 -5.84
C HIS A 79 9.40 -14.13 -6.27
N GLY A 80 8.36 -14.75 -5.72
CA GLY A 80 6.98 -14.33 -5.94
C GLY A 80 6.70 -12.91 -5.44
N PRO A 81 5.58 -12.31 -5.90
CA PRO A 81 5.24 -10.94 -5.56
C PRO A 81 4.93 -10.75 -4.07
N ILE A 82 5.42 -9.65 -3.50
CA ILE A 82 4.99 -9.13 -2.21
C ILE A 82 3.95 -8.03 -2.47
N ARG A 83 2.75 -8.22 -1.91
CA ARG A 83 1.68 -7.22 -1.93
C ARG A 83 1.62 -6.51 -0.59
N TYR A 84 1.54 -5.19 -0.62
CA TYR A 84 1.37 -4.35 0.55
C TYR A 84 0.33 -3.29 0.27
N ARG A 85 -0.58 -3.10 1.21
CA ARG A 85 -1.51 -1.96 1.20
C ARG A 85 -1.75 -1.46 2.62
N ARG A 86 -1.75 -0.15 2.80
CA ARG A 86 -2.07 0.50 4.08
C ARG A 86 -2.78 1.82 3.87
N LEU A 87 -3.88 2.01 4.60
CA LEU A 87 -4.43 3.32 4.90
C LEU A 87 -3.64 3.97 6.04
N VAL A 88 -3.58 5.29 6.02
CA VAL A 88 -2.92 6.11 7.04
C VAL A 88 -3.77 7.33 7.37
N ASN A 89 -3.65 7.80 8.61
CA ASN A 89 -4.22 9.09 8.98
C ASN A 89 -3.37 10.22 8.36
N PRO A 90 -3.93 11.05 7.45
CA PRO A 90 -3.18 12.13 6.80
C PRO A 90 -2.80 13.27 7.77
N GLY A 91 -3.51 13.38 8.90
CA GLY A 91 -3.34 14.42 9.92
C GLY A 91 -3.98 15.76 9.57
N ILE A 92 -4.72 15.82 8.46
CA ILE A 92 -5.51 16.96 7.99
C ILE A 92 -6.86 16.44 7.45
N PRO A 93 -7.91 17.28 7.37
CA PRO A 93 -9.17 16.88 6.74
C PRO A 93 -8.96 16.47 5.27
N ILE A 94 -9.63 15.40 4.84
CA ILE A 94 -9.62 14.97 3.43
C ILE A 94 -10.52 15.92 2.61
N PRO A 95 -9.99 16.63 1.59
CA PRO A 95 -10.82 17.51 0.78
C PRO A 95 -11.92 16.75 0.03
N PRO A 96 -13.13 17.32 -0.11
CA PRO A 96 -14.24 16.65 -0.81
C PRO A 96 -13.91 16.23 -2.24
N ALA A 97 -13.06 16.98 -2.94
CA ALA A 97 -12.60 16.65 -4.29
C ALA A 97 -11.72 15.39 -4.31
N ALA A 98 -10.85 15.20 -3.32
CA ALA A 98 -10.04 13.99 -3.18
C ALA A 98 -10.92 12.79 -2.81
N HIS A 99 -11.82 12.97 -1.83
CA HIS A 99 -12.81 11.96 -1.47
C HIS A 99 -13.66 11.52 -2.67
N ALA A 100 -14.08 12.44 -3.53
CA ALA A 100 -14.86 12.12 -4.73
C ALA A 100 -14.09 11.24 -5.75
N ILE A 101 -12.74 11.24 -5.70
CA ILE A 101 -11.89 10.42 -6.57
C ILE A 101 -11.67 9.03 -5.96
N HIS A 102 -11.16 8.98 -4.72
CA HIS A 102 -10.68 7.73 -4.12
C HIS A 102 -11.67 7.09 -3.13
N GLY A 103 -12.71 7.81 -2.72
CA GLY A 103 -13.79 7.30 -1.85
C GLY A 103 -13.38 6.97 -0.42
N ILE A 104 -12.37 7.65 0.13
CA ILE A 104 -11.90 7.46 1.51
C ILE A 104 -12.33 8.68 2.31
N ALA A 105 -13.06 8.46 3.40
CA ALA A 105 -13.55 9.51 4.27
C ALA A 105 -12.64 9.70 5.49
N ASP A 106 -12.79 10.82 6.21
CA ASP A 106 -11.99 11.11 7.40
C ASP A 106 -12.17 10.04 8.49
N GLU A 107 -13.37 9.48 8.60
CA GLU A 107 -13.73 8.45 9.57
C GLU A 107 -13.00 7.12 9.32
N ASP A 108 -12.70 6.80 8.05
CA ASP A 108 -12.01 5.56 7.67
C ASP A 108 -10.57 5.51 8.19
N VAL A 109 -9.98 6.68 8.44
CA VAL A 109 -8.56 6.84 8.76
C VAL A 109 -8.28 7.52 10.10
N ALA A 110 -9.32 7.97 10.81
CA ALA A 110 -9.19 8.73 12.05
C ALA A 110 -8.30 8.05 13.10
N ASP A 111 -8.51 6.75 13.33
CA ASP A 111 -7.77 5.97 14.33
C ASP A 111 -6.52 5.27 13.78
N LEU A 112 -6.19 5.48 12.50
CA LEU A 112 -5.06 4.82 11.87
C LEU A 112 -3.72 5.54 12.15
N PRO A 113 -2.59 4.83 12.04
CA PRO A 113 -1.28 5.45 12.19
C PRO A 113 -1.04 6.54 11.13
N ARG A 114 -0.39 7.64 11.53
CA ARG A 114 0.14 8.64 10.58
C ARG A 114 1.29 8.07 9.78
N PHE A 115 1.52 8.61 8.58
CA PHE A 115 2.60 8.14 7.67
C PHE A 115 3.97 7.98 8.33
N ARG A 116 4.36 8.88 9.23
CA ARG A 116 5.65 8.81 9.95
C ARG A 116 5.88 7.49 10.69
N VAL A 117 4.82 6.81 11.11
CA VAL A 117 4.87 5.54 11.86
C VAL A 117 5.20 4.40 10.91
N ILE A 118 4.67 4.42 9.68
CA ILE A 118 4.87 3.35 8.69
C ILE A 118 6.08 3.59 7.78
N ALA A 119 6.57 4.82 7.68
CA ALA A 119 7.67 5.20 6.79
C ALA A 119 8.94 4.34 6.95
N PRO A 120 9.40 3.95 8.17
CA PRO A 120 10.56 3.08 8.31
C PRO A 120 10.34 1.68 7.74
N GLN A 121 9.12 1.13 7.83
CA GLN A 121 8.77 -0.15 7.24
C GLN A 121 8.73 -0.05 5.71
N LEU A 122 8.13 1.02 5.18
CA LEU A 122 8.09 1.29 3.74
C LEU A 122 9.50 1.43 3.15
N ALA A 123 10.39 2.17 3.82
CA ALA A 123 11.77 2.31 3.39
C ALA A 123 12.48 0.95 3.29
N ARG A 124 12.26 0.04 4.25
CA ARG A 124 12.80 -1.32 4.21
C ARG A 124 12.17 -2.16 3.09
N LEU A 125 10.86 -2.03 2.88
CA LEU A 125 10.15 -2.74 1.81
C LEU A 125 10.65 -2.29 0.43
N LEU A 126 10.87 -0.99 0.22
CA LEU A 126 11.29 -0.42 -1.06
C LEU A 126 12.80 -0.51 -1.29
N ALA A 127 13.60 -0.81 -0.26
CA ALA A 127 15.04 -0.89 -0.37
C ALA A 127 15.50 -1.84 -1.49
N GLY A 128 16.48 -1.36 -2.26
CA GLY A 128 17.10 -2.09 -3.37
C GLY A 128 16.21 -2.31 -4.59
N ALA A 129 14.98 -1.77 -4.60
CA ALA A 129 14.07 -1.90 -5.73
C ALA A 129 14.16 -0.69 -6.67
N ASP A 130 13.97 -0.93 -7.97
CA ASP A 130 13.52 0.11 -8.88
C ASP A 130 12.07 0.46 -8.58
N LEU A 131 11.70 1.73 -8.77
CA LEU A 131 10.35 2.22 -8.55
C LEU A 131 9.62 2.37 -9.89
N ALA A 132 8.38 1.92 -9.94
CA ALA A 132 7.43 2.19 -11.01
C ALA A 132 6.09 2.64 -10.41
N GLY A 133 5.29 3.34 -11.20
CA GLY A 133 4.03 3.93 -10.76
C GLY A 133 3.73 5.20 -11.55
N PHE A 134 2.53 5.74 -11.40
CA PHE A 134 2.11 7.01 -11.96
C PHE A 134 1.42 7.85 -10.88
#